data_AF-A0A382NDI6-F1
#
_entry.id   AF-A0A382NDI6-F1
#
_cell.length_a   1.000
_cell.length_b   1.000
_cell.length_c   1.000
_cell.angle_alpha   90.00
_cell.angle_beta   90.00
_cell.angle_gamma   90.00
#
_symmetry.space_group_name_H-M   'P 1'
#
loop_
_entity.id
_entity.type
_entity.pdbx_description
1 polymer ?
#
loop_
_entity_poly.entity_id
_entity_poly.type
_entity_poly.pdbx_seq_one_letter_code
_entity_poly.pdbx_strand_id
1 'polypeptide(L)' 'MGTLYIVGTPIGNLEDVSFRVIRILSEVDLIAAEDTRVTEKLLGRYNIKTKKTSFNKDNSP' A
#
# COMPACT_ATOMS: atom_id res chain seq x y z
N MET A 1 -20.66 -4.00 0.31
CA MET A 1 -20.26 -2.57 0.27
C MET A 1 -18.74 -2.52 0.25
N GLY A 2 -18.14 -1.72 -0.62
CA GLY A 2 -16.68 -1.51 -0.63
C GLY A 2 -16.27 -0.43 0.37
N THR A 3 -15.04 -0.52 0.88
CA THR A 3 -14.45 0.47 1.79
C THR A 3 -13.12 0.94 1.23
N LEU A 4 -12.92 2.25 1.13
CA LEU A 4 -11.64 2.85 0.75
C LEU A 4 -10.85 3.19 2.02
N TYR A 5 -9.65 2.63 2.14
CA TYR A 5 -8.70 2.98 3.19
C TYR A 5 -7.61 3.90 2.62
N ILE A 6 -7.45 5.08 3.22
CA ILE A 6 -6.32 5.95 2.95
C ILE A 6 -5.27 5.70 4.03
N VAL A 7 -4.08 5.28 3.62
CA VAL A 7 -2.96 4.94 4.51
C VAL A 7 -1.70 5.67 4.06
N GLY A 8 -0.92 6.15 5.03
CA GLY A 8 0.40 6.71 4.77
C GLY A 8 1.45 5.60 4.62
N THR A 9 2.36 5.77 3.67
CA THR A 9 3.59 4.98 3.56
C THR A 9 4.74 5.69 4.29
N PRO A 10 5.76 4.95 4.77
CA PRO A 10 6.91 5.58 5.38
C PRO A 10 7.73 6.43 4.39
N ILE A 11 8.28 7.55 4.87
CA ILE A 11 9.04 8.53 4.06
C ILE A 11 10.56 8.29 4.04
N GLY A 12 11.01 7.11 4.50
CA GLY A 12 12.43 6.75 4.49
C GLY A 12 12.80 5.62 5.45
N ASN A 13 12.11 5.54 6.60
CA ASN A 13 12.30 4.47 7.58
C ASN A 13 11.10 3.51 7.58
N LEU A 14 11.31 2.25 7.17
CA LEU A 14 10.22 1.27 7.10
C LEU A 14 9.59 0.95 8.46
N GLU A 15 10.26 1.25 9.57
CA GLU A 15 9.75 1.02 10.93
C GLU A 15 8.72 2.06 11.37
N ASP A 16 8.59 3.18 10.65
CA ASP A 16 7.59 4.22 10.95
C ASP A 16 6.17 3.78 10.55
N VAL A 17 6.02 2.63 9.87
CA VAL A 17 4.71 2.11 9.49
C VAL A 17 3.95 1.59 10.72
N SER A 18 2.70 2.00 10.87
CA SER A 18 1.86 1.49 11.96
C SER A 18 1.41 0.05 11.71
N PHE A 19 1.21 -0.73 12.79
CA PHE A 19 0.63 -2.07 12.70
C PHE A 19 -0.74 -2.10 12.00
N ARG A 20 -1.53 -1.04 12.13
CA ARG A 20 -2.82 -0.92 11.45
C ARG A 20 -2.67 -0.86 9.94
N VAL A 21 -1.65 -0.16 9.43
CA VAL A 21 -1.37 -0.08 7.99
C VAL A 21 -0.95 -1.46 7.45
N ILE A 22 -0.06 -2.17 8.16
CA ILE A 22 0.35 -3.53 7.78
C ILE A 22 -0.87 -4.45 7.69
N ARG A 23 -1.75 -4.42 8.70
CA ARG A 23 -2.98 -5.24 8.73
C ARG A 23 -3.90 -4.89 7.56
N ILE A 24 -4.22 -3.61 7.37
CA ILE A 24 -5.11 -3.17 6.28
C ILE A 24 -4.56 -3.60 4.92
N LEU A 25 -3.27 -3.36 4.65
CA LEU A 25 -2.65 -3.74 3.37
C LEU A 25 -2.67 -5.26 3.14
N SER A 26 -2.72 -6.06 4.20
CA SER A 26 -2.80 -7.53 4.13
C SER A 26 -4.22 -8.08 3.95
N GLU A 27 -5.25 -7.30 4.28
CA GLU A 27 -6.65 -7.74 4.30
C GLU A 27 -7.48 -7.23 3.10
N VAL A 28 -7.06 -6.13 2.47
CA VAL A 28 -7.78 -5.56 1.31
C VAL A 28 -7.59 -6.41 0.06
N ASP A 29 -8.57 -6.39 -0.84
CA ASP A 29 -8.50 -7.12 -2.11
C ASP A 29 -7.53 -6.49 -3.13
N LEU A 30 -7.30 -5.18 -3.02
CA LEU A 30 -6.46 -4.41 -3.96
C LEU A 30 -5.79 -3.23 -3.26
N ILE A 31 -4.51 -3.02 -3.59
CA ILE A 31 -3.74 -1.83 -3.22
C ILE A 31 -3.53 -0.96 -4.46
N ALA A 32 -4.03 0.27 -4.42
CA ALA A 32 -3.70 1.30 -5.40
C ALA A 32 -2.54 2.15 -4.84
N ALA A 33 -1.46 2.29 -5.61
CA ALA A 33 -0.29 3.05 -5.19
C ALA A 33 0.21 3.99 -6.30
N GLU A 34 0.63 5.20 -5.92
CA GLU A 34 1.24 6.17 -6.84
C GLU A 34 2.56 5.65 -7.40
N ASP A 35 3.47 5.25 -6.49
CA ASP A 35 4.71 4.55 -6.81
C ASP A 35 4.65 3.10 -6.32
N THR A 36 4.51 2.18 -7.27
CA THR A 36 4.45 0.74 -6.99
C THR A 36 5.78 0.15 -6.53
N ARG A 37 6.93 0.81 -6.79
CA ARG A 37 8.26 0.35 -6.38
C ARG A 37 8.52 0.59 -4.90
N VAL A 38 8.11 1.76 -4.38
CA VAL A 38 8.16 2.05 -2.94
C VAL A 38 7.24 1.09 -2.19
N THR A 39 6.03 0.92 -2.71
CA THR A 39 5.03 0.01 -2.14
C THR A 39 5.55 -1.43 -2.14
N GLU A 40 6.19 -1.89 -3.21
CA GLU A 40 6.75 -3.24 -3.30
C GLU A 40 7.80 -3.53 -2.21
N LYS A 41 8.65 -2.56 -1.85
CA LYS A 41 9.61 -2.72 -0.74
C LYS A 41 8.91 -2.89 0.60
N LEU A 42 7.87 -2.08 0.85
CA LEU A 42 7.06 -2.18 2.08
C LEU A 42 6.36 -3.54 2.15
N LEU A 43 5.66 -3.94 1.09
CA LEU A 43 4.95 -5.22 1.03
C LEU A 43 5.92 -6.40 1.18
N GLY A 44 7.08 -6.34 0.53
CA GLY A 44 8.12 -7.37 0.64
C GLY A 44 8.67 -7.52 2.06
N ARG A 45 8.95 -6.41 2.77
CA ARG A 45 9.45 -6.46 4.16
C ARG A 45 8.48 -7.15 5.11
N TYR A 46 7.17 -6.95 4.91
CA TYR A 46 6.12 -7.52 5.76
C TYR A 46 5.45 -8.76 5.16
N ASN A 47 6.01 -9.33 4.09
CA ASN A 47 5.51 -10.52 3.40
C ASN A 47 4.01 -10.42 2.98
N ILE A 48 3.60 -9.22 2.56
CA ILE A 48 2.23 -8.94 2.11
C ILE A 48 2.10 -9.31 0.63
N LYS A 49 1.12 -10.16 0.31
CA LYS A 49 0.92 -10.72 -1.05
C LYS A 49 -0.25 -10.10 -1.82
N THR A 50 -0.89 -9.10 -1.23
CA THR A 50 -2.04 -8.41 -1.81
C THR A 50 -1.71 -7.83 -3.18
N LYS A 51 -2.64 -7.97 -4.13
CA LYS A 51 -2.47 -7.45 -5.49
C LYS A 51 -2.33 -5.93 -5.43
N LYS A 52 -1.34 -5.40 -6.16
CA LYS A 52 -1.12 -3.96 -6.31
C LYS A 52 -1.36 -3.50 -7.75
N THR A 53 -1.81 -2.26 -7.90
CA THR A 53 -1.93 -1.56 -9.18
C THR A 53 -1.35 -0.15 -9.06
N SER A 54 -0.83 0.39 -10.16
CA SER A 54 -0.45 1.81 -10.19
C SER A 54 -1.70 2.68 -10.24
N PHE A 55 -1.72 3.76 -9.47
CA PHE A 55 -2.76 4.79 -9.50
C PHE A 55 -2.13 6.15 -9.25
N ASN A 56 -2.04 6.97 -10.29
CA ASN A 56 -1.38 8.27 -10.31
C ASN A 56 -2.07 9.19 -11.33
N LYS A 57 -1.54 10.40 -11.51
CA LYS A 57 -2.12 11.41 -12.41
C LYS A 57 -2.33 10.93 -13.85
N ASP A 58 -1.47 10.05 -14.35
CA ASP A 58 -1.51 9.60 -15.75
C ASP A 58 -2.60 8.55 -16.00
N ASN A 59 -3.10 7.90 -14.95
CA ASN A 59 -4.12 6.85 -15.06
C ASN A 59 -5.34 7.05 -14.14
N SER A 60 -5.41 8.20 -13.45
CA SER A 60 -6.61 8.67 -12.76
C SER A 60 -7.64 9.18 -13.78
N PRO A 61 -8.93 8.85 -13.62
CA PRO A 61 -10.01 9.33 -14.49
C PRO A 61 -10.25 10.84 -14.39
#